data_AF-A0A2E7CJV4-F1
#
_entry.id   AF-A0A2E7CJV4-F1
#
_cell.length_a   1.000
_cell.length_b   1.000
_cell.length_c   1.000
_cell.angle_alpha   90.00
_cell.angle_beta   90.00
_cell.angle_gamma   90.00
#
_symmetry.space_group_name_H-M   'P 1'
#
loop_
_entity.id
_entity.type
_entity.pdbx_description
1 polymer ?
#
loop_
_entity_poly.entity_id
_entity_poly.type
_entity_poly.pdbx_seq_one_letter_code
_entity_poly.pdbx_strand_id
1 'polypeptide(L)'
;MFNFATLLTLCFPKKGADLAIVNQTEEPVFIYSDGDFIGRIRPQQGFSFKQSPGVHRVSALDKDGQALFKENLNIKKNTTAHVQIEDPQGWLTVKNESGSPLYLKLNGRSVGRIDIAQQKRIDVDLGKNQISAFYKIQGEEILLQRARFDVSVNQDKVFSVEEATSGWVVIDNDLKKQVEIRIDGVVYDKMSPNEEQMFNTSLGTVELGVYSLNGKELFKQDLDVEAYRSLNVSLADGLVLNF
;
A
#
# COMPACT_ATOMS: atom_id res chain seq x y z
N MET A 1 -2.70 -21.21 -49.73
CA MET A 1 -1.31 -21.57 -50.10
C MET A 1 -0.36 -20.77 -49.24
N PHE A 2 0.23 -21.40 -48.22
CA PHE A 2 1.48 -20.97 -47.60
C PHE A 2 2.29 -22.23 -47.38
N ASN A 3 3.46 -22.28 -48.03
CA ASN A 3 4.32 -23.45 -48.12
C ASN A 3 5.49 -23.22 -47.16
N PHE A 4 5.42 -23.80 -45.96
CA PHE A 4 6.55 -23.83 -45.03
C PHE A 4 7.19 -25.22 -45.09
N ALA A 5 8.08 -25.40 -46.05
CA ALA A 5 9.06 -26.47 -46.02
C ALA A 5 10.17 -26.07 -45.04
N THR A 6 9.93 -26.27 -43.74
CA THR A 6 10.98 -26.12 -42.72
C THR A 6 11.84 -27.37 -42.73
N LEU A 7 13.08 -27.23 -43.21
CA LEU A 7 14.15 -28.20 -43.08
C LEU A 7 14.36 -28.55 -41.60
N LEU A 8 13.93 -29.74 -41.21
CA LEU A 8 14.30 -30.38 -39.94
C LEU A 8 15.75 -30.84 -40.04
N THR A 9 16.69 -29.93 -39.78
CA THR A 9 18.08 -30.31 -39.51
C THR A 9 18.10 -31.01 -38.15
N LEU A 10 18.13 -32.35 -38.17
CA LEU A 10 18.40 -33.18 -36.99
C LEU A 10 19.84 -32.94 -36.54
N CYS A 11 20.04 -31.94 -35.69
CA CYS A 11 21.27 -31.75 -34.94
C CYS A 11 21.39 -32.87 -33.89
N PHE A 12 22.26 -33.84 -34.14
CA PHE A 12 22.71 -34.79 -33.13
C PHE A 12 23.28 -34.01 -31.92
N PRO A 13 22.95 -34.38 -30.67
CA PRO A 13 23.42 -33.66 -29.50
C PRO A 13 24.93 -33.83 -29.35
N LYS A 14 25.71 -32.84 -29.82
CA LYS A 14 27.04 -32.57 -29.27
C LYS A 14 26.85 -32.46 -27.76
N LYS A 15 27.69 -33.13 -26.95
CA LYS A 15 27.71 -33.06 -25.46
C LYS A 15 27.37 -31.64 -24.99
N GLY A 16 26.08 -31.43 -24.70
CA GLY A 16 25.47 -30.11 -24.57
C GLY A 16 25.50 -29.65 -23.14
N ALA A 17 25.24 -28.36 -22.93
CA ALA A 17 24.91 -27.87 -21.62
C ALA A 17 23.39 -27.66 -21.54
N ASP A 18 22.86 -27.64 -20.32
CA ASP A 18 21.41 -27.58 -20.09
C ASP A 18 21.06 -26.25 -19.39
N LEU A 19 19.96 -25.64 -19.81
CA LEU A 19 19.33 -24.52 -19.15
C LEU A 19 18.00 -24.99 -18.57
N ALA A 20 17.96 -25.25 -17.26
CA ALA A 20 16.76 -25.64 -16.54
C ALA A 20 16.08 -24.38 -15.99
N ILE A 21 14.84 -24.15 -16.42
CA ILE A 21 14.03 -23.01 -16.02
C ILE A 21 12.79 -23.51 -15.30
N VAL A 22 12.51 -22.97 -14.13
CA VAL A 22 11.26 -23.20 -13.39
C VAL A 22 10.43 -21.92 -13.43
N ASN A 23 9.20 -22.04 -13.91
CA ASN A 23 8.23 -20.96 -13.88
C ASN A 23 7.36 -21.07 -12.63
N GLN A 24 7.54 -20.15 -11.68
CA GLN A 24 6.73 -20.05 -10.47
C GLN A 24 5.63 -18.99 -10.57
N THR A 25 5.46 -18.35 -11.72
CA THR A 25 4.36 -17.40 -11.93
C THR A 25 3.02 -18.13 -12.10
N GLU A 26 1.94 -17.39 -11.96
CA GLU A 26 0.58 -17.87 -12.27
C GLU A 26 0.26 -17.84 -13.77
N GLU A 27 1.14 -17.26 -14.59
CA GLU A 27 0.96 -17.08 -16.02
C GLU A 27 1.99 -17.88 -16.86
N PRO A 28 1.68 -18.22 -18.12
CA PRO A 28 2.69 -18.82 -18.99
C PRO A 28 3.82 -17.81 -19.29
N VAL A 29 5.04 -18.33 -19.38
CA VAL A 29 6.23 -17.51 -19.67
C VAL A 29 6.90 -17.97 -20.96
N PHE A 30 7.32 -17.00 -21.77
CA PHE A 30 7.98 -17.17 -23.07
C PHE A 30 9.47 -16.95 -22.90
N ILE A 31 10.26 -17.96 -23.20
CA ILE A 31 11.70 -17.97 -22.97
C ILE A 31 12.43 -17.68 -24.28
N TYR A 32 13.39 -16.76 -24.20
CA TYR A 32 14.29 -16.38 -25.28
C TYR A 32 15.74 -16.56 -24.85
N SER A 33 16.59 -17.01 -25.78
CA SER A 33 18.04 -17.04 -25.63
C SER A 33 18.67 -16.29 -26.80
N ASP A 34 19.48 -15.28 -26.49
CA ASP A 34 20.17 -14.43 -27.47
C ASP A 34 19.22 -13.74 -28.46
N GLY A 35 17.96 -13.54 -28.06
CA GLY A 35 16.89 -12.96 -28.88
C GLY A 35 15.99 -13.96 -29.59
N ASP A 36 16.38 -15.24 -29.65
CA ASP A 36 15.60 -16.30 -30.28
C ASP A 36 14.64 -16.95 -29.29
N PHE A 37 13.38 -17.16 -29.70
CA PHE A 37 12.40 -17.89 -28.89
C PHE A 37 12.76 -19.38 -28.82
N ILE A 38 12.96 -19.89 -27.61
CA ILE A 38 13.37 -21.30 -27.39
C ILE A 38 12.25 -22.15 -26.78
N GLY A 39 11.21 -21.53 -26.22
CA GLY A 39 10.02 -22.27 -25.78
C GLY A 39 9.14 -21.52 -24.80
N ARG A 40 8.03 -22.16 -24.44
CA ARG A 40 7.03 -21.66 -23.50
C ARG A 40 6.96 -22.60 -22.30
N ILE A 41 6.95 -22.04 -21.10
CA ILE A 41 6.77 -22.80 -19.85
C ILE A 41 5.40 -22.43 -19.27
N ARG A 42 4.62 -23.44 -18.87
CA ARG A 42 3.31 -23.22 -18.23
C ARG A 42 3.49 -22.71 -16.79
N PRO A 43 2.44 -22.14 -16.17
CA PRO A 43 2.46 -21.81 -14.75
C PRO A 43 2.88 -23.01 -13.89
N GLN A 44 3.69 -22.77 -12.86
CA GLN A 44 4.11 -23.79 -11.88
C GLN A 44 4.82 -25.02 -12.50
N GLN A 45 5.48 -24.87 -13.66
CA GLN A 45 6.18 -25.97 -14.33
C GLN A 45 7.67 -25.65 -14.55
N GLY A 46 8.47 -26.70 -14.67
CA GLY A 46 9.87 -26.61 -15.09
C GLY A 46 10.09 -27.21 -16.47
N PHE A 47 11.06 -26.67 -17.20
CA PHE A 47 11.52 -27.24 -18.46
C PHE A 47 13.03 -27.07 -18.62
N SER A 48 13.66 -27.99 -19.35
CA SER A 48 15.10 -27.91 -19.65
C SER A 48 15.34 -27.77 -21.14
N PHE A 49 16.13 -26.78 -21.51
CA PHE A 49 16.51 -26.48 -22.89
C PHE A 49 17.97 -26.83 -23.11
N LYS A 50 18.29 -27.47 -24.24
CA LYS A 50 19.67 -27.70 -24.65
C LYS A 50 20.28 -26.40 -25.15
N GLN A 51 21.48 -26.07 -24.66
CA GLN A 51 22.22 -24.86 -25.02
C GLN A 51 23.69 -25.19 -25.31
N SER A 52 24.31 -24.36 -26.15
CA SER A 52 25.77 -24.40 -26.30
C SER A 52 26.45 -23.92 -25.01
N PRO A 53 27.66 -24.39 -24.69
CA PRO A 53 28.46 -23.76 -23.66
C PRO A 53 28.85 -22.33 -24.06
N GLY A 54 28.71 -21.37 -23.16
CA GLY A 54 28.99 -19.95 -23.43
C GLY A 54 28.20 -18.99 -22.54
N VAL A 55 28.39 -17.70 -22.77
CA VAL A 55 27.55 -16.64 -22.18
C VAL A 55 26.37 -16.41 -23.10
N HIS A 56 25.16 -16.58 -22.56
CA HIS A 56 23.90 -16.42 -23.28
C HIS A 56 23.05 -15.37 -22.61
N ARG A 57 22.45 -14.48 -23.39
CA ARG A 57 21.46 -13.52 -22.88
C ARG A 57 20.10 -14.21 -22.82
N VAL A 58 19.68 -14.61 -21.62
CA VAL A 58 18.40 -15.26 -21.41
C VAL A 58 17.37 -14.25 -20.92
N SER A 59 16.19 -14.27 -21.53
CA SER A 59 15.06 -13.48 -21.06
C SER A 59 13.78 -14.29 -21.03
N ALA A 60 12.95 -14.00 -20.03
CA ALA A 60 11.63 -14.58 -19.86
C ALA A 60 10.61 -13.45 -19.93
N LEU A 61 9.65 -13.58 -20.85
CA LEU A 61 8.61 -12.58 -21.07
C LEU A 61 7.24 -13.17 -20.71
N ASP A 62 6.31 -12.35 -20.24
CA ASP A 62 4.91 -12.74 -20.12
C ASP A 62 4.19 -12.76 -21.48
N LYS A 63 2.87 -12.98 -21.47
CA LYS A 63 2.02 -13.00 -22.68
C LYS A 63 1.91 -11.65 -23.39
N ASP A 64 2.16 -10.56 -22.66
CA ASP A 64 2.07 -9.18 -23.15
C ASP A 64 3.44 -8.65 -23.61
N GLY A 65 4.50 -9.46 -23.47
CA GLY A 65 5.87 -9.13 -23.87
C GLY A 65 6.67 -8.36 -22.82
N GLN A 66 6.15 -8.23 -21.59
CA GLN A 66 6.89 -7.62 -20.48
C GLN A 66 7.94 -8.60 -19.96
N ALA A 67 9.15 -8.10 -19.69
CA ALA A 67 10.23 -8.93 -19.18
C ALA A 67 10.04 -9.22 -17.69
N LEU A 68 9.95 -10.51 -17.35
CA LEU A 68 9.91 -11.04 -15.98
C LEU A 68 11.31 -11.37 -15.47
N PHE A 69 12.20 -11.76 -16.38
CA PHE A 69 13.59 -12.10 -16.09
C PHE A 69 14.47 -11.71 -17.28
N LYS A 70 15.69 -11.24 -17.01
CA LYS A 70 16.65 -10.90 -18.06
C LYS A 70 18.08 -10.85 -17.52
N GLU A 71 18.89 -11.86 -17.85
CA GLU A 71 20.28 -11.94 -17.40
C GLU A 71 21.21 -12.56 -18.44
N ASN A 72 22.50 -12.32 -18.28
CA ASN A 72 23.54 -13.03 -19.03
C ASN A 72 24.00 -14.24 -18.21
N LEU A 73 23.69 -15.45 -18.70
CA LEU A 73 24.03 -16.70 -18.03
C LEU A 73 25.27 -17.33 -18.65
N ASN A 74 26.28 -17.63 -17.84
CA ASN A 74 27.44 -18.39 -18.27
C ASN A 74 27.18 -19.89 -18.10
N ILE A 75 26.81 -20.54 -19.21
CA ILE A 75 26.47 -21.95 -19.24
C ILE A 75 27.75 -22.75 -19.55
N LYS A 76 28.22 -23.55 -18.58
CA LYS A 76 29.45 -24.36 -18.75
C LYS A 76 29.14 -25.69 -19.43
N LYS A 77 30.12 -26.24 -20.15
CA LYS A 77 30.01 -27.54 -20.82
C LYS A 77 29.68 -28.66 -19.82
N ASN A 78 28.72 -29.52 -20.16
CA ASN A 78 28.23 -30.62 -19.31
C ASN A 78 27.71 -30.16 -17.94
N THR A 79 27.18 -28.93 -17.83
CA THR A 79 26.54 -28.43 -16.62
C THR A 79 25.11 -28.01 -16.89
N THR A 80 24.32 -27.89 -15.82
CA THR A 80 22.97 -27.34 -15.86
C THR A 80 22.97 -25.98 -15.19
N ALA A 81 22.63 -24.93 -15.93
CA ALA A 81 22.29 -23.63 -15.38
C ALA A 81 20.84 -23.68 -14.90
N HIS A 82 20.58 -23.22 -13.67
CA HIS A 82 19.24 -23.19 -13.09
C HIS A 82 18.75 -21.75 -13.02
N VAL A 83 17.52 -21.53 -13.49
CA VAL A 83 16.83 -20.24 -13.43
C VAL A 83 15.45 -20.47 -12.84
N GLN A 84 15.03 -19.59 -11.95
CA GLN A 84 13.68 -19.55 -11.41
C GLN A 84 13.06 -18.22 -11.84
N ILE A 85 11.90 -18.30 -12.49
CA ILE A 85 11.10 -17.13 -12.87
C ILE A 85 10.01 -17.00 -11.82
N GLU A 86 10.03 -15.89 -11.10
CA GLU A 86 9.04 -15.55 -10.08
C GLU A 86 8.12 -14.46 -10.64
N ASP A 87 6.94 -14.28 -10.03
CA ASP A 87 6.08 -13.17 -10.41
C ASP A 87 6.85 -11.87 -10.20
N PRO A 88 6.81 -10.95 -11.16
CA PRO A 88 7.55 -9.72 -11.03
C PRO A 88 6.91 -8.90 -9.92
N GLN A 89 7.58 -8.79 -8.79
CA GLN A 89 7.08 -8.02 -7.66
C GLN A 89 7.68 -6.63 -7.64
N GLY A 90 6.90 -5.68 -7.16
CA GLY A 90 7.44 -4.46 -6.61
C GLY A 90 7.28 -4.45 -5.11
N TRP A 91 7.85 -3.43 -4.48
CA TRP A 91 7.77 -3.27 -3.03
C TRP A 91 7.27 -1.88 -2.67
N LEU A 92 6.53 -1.83 -1.57
CA LEU A 92 6.19 -0.60 -0.87
C LEU A 92 6.80 -0.67 0.53
N THR A 93 7.76 0.20 0.78
CA THR A 93 8.28 0.48 2.12
C THR A 93 7.44 1.58 2.76
N VAL A 94 6.65 1.22 3.77
CA VAL A 94 5.88 2.16 4.59
C VAL A 94 6.68 2.55 5.82
N LYS A 95 6.81 3.85 6.08
CA LYS A 95 7.46 4.39 7.28
C LYS A 95 6.43 5.08 8.15
N ASN A 96 6.39 4.69 9.43
CA ASN A 96 5.49 5.31 10.40
C ASN A 96 6.25 6.31 11.27
N GLU A 97 6.21 7.57 10.86
CA GLU A 97 6.75 8.72 11.60
C GLU A 97 5.64 9.49 12.32
N SER A 98 4.45 8.89 12.39
CA SER A 98 3.23 9.58 12.80
C SER A 98 3.15 9.81 14.31
N GLY A 99 3.80 9.00 15.14
CA GLY A 99 3.63 9.04 16.59
C GLY A 99 2.49 8.16 17.13
N SER A 100 1.76 7.46 16.25
CA SER A 100 0.73 6.48 16.62
C SER A 100 0.83 5.20 15.77
N PRO A 101 0.39 4.02 16.26
CA PRO A 101 0.31 2.83 15.43
C PRO A 101 -0.65 3.01 14.25
N LEU A 102 -0.21 2.61 13.05
CA LEU A 102 -1.02 2.72 11.85
C LEU A 102 -1.58 1.37 11.43
N TYR A 103 -2.78 1.42 10.85
CA TYR A 103 -3.43 0.34 10.12
C TYR A 103 -3.37 0.67 8.63
N LEU A 104 -2.91 -0.28 7.84
CA LEU A 104 -2.65 -0.07 6.42
C LEU A 104 -3.67 -0.83 5.57
N LYS A 105 -4.17 -0.17 4.52
CA LYS A 105 -4.94 -0.82 3.45
C LYS A 105 -4.30 -0.55 2.10
N LEU A 106 -3.95 -1.61 1.37
CA LEU A 106 -3.47 -1.55 0.00
C LEU A 106 -4.61 -1.99 -0.93
N ASN A 107 -4.99 -1.12 -1.87
CA ASN A 107 -6.11 -1.34 -2.80
C ASN A 107 -7.41 -1.74 -2.07
N GLY A 108 -7.64 -1.17 -0.88
CA GLY A 108 -8.80 -1.46 -0.02
C GLY A 108 -8.66 -2.69 0.88
N ARG A 109 -7.67 -3.57 0.66
CA ARG A 109 -7.41 -4.75 1.48
C ARG A 109 -6.49 -4.43 2.65
N SER A 110 -6.82 -4.92 3.86
CA SER A 110 -5.93 -4.78 5.02
C SER A 110 -4.61 -5.52 4.80
N VAL A 111 -3.49 -4.82 4.97
CA VAL A 111 -2.13 -5.36 4.88
C VAL A 111 -1.39 -5.34 6.22
N GLY A 112 -2.12 -5.02 7.29
CA GLY A 112 -1.68 -5.15 8.68
C GLY A 112 -1.42 -3.82 9.39
N ARG A 113 -0.77 -3.94 10.54
CA ARG A 113 -0.44 -2.84 11.46
C ARG A 113 1.07 -2.55 11.42
N ILE A 114 1.45 -1.30 11.68
CA ILE A 114 2.84 -0.85 11.85
C ILE A 114 2.92 0.00 13.12
N ASP A 115 3.83 -0.35 14.04
CA ASP A 115 4.00 0.42 15.28
C ASP A 115 4.74 1.73 15.02
N ILE A 116 4.79 2.58 16.06
CA ILE A 116 5.44 3.89 16.03
C ILE A 116 6.93 3.72 15.67
N ALA A 117 7.45 4.61 14.82
CA ALA A 117 8.84 4.63 14.36
C ALA A 117 9.31 3.33 13.67
N GLN A 118 8.38 2.46 13.27
CA GLN A 118 8.70 1.27 12.50
C GLN A 118 8.59 1.52 11.00
N GLN A 119 9.24 0.63 10.24
CA GLN A 119 9.03 0.49 8.81
C GLN A 119 8.52 -0.92 8.48
N LYS A 120 7.69 -1.02 7.44
CA LYS A 120 7.17 -2.28 6.94
C LYS A 120 7.30 -2.32 5.43
N ARG A 121 7.93 -3.37 4.91
CA ARG A 121 7.98 -3.66 3.48
C ARG A 121 6.81 -4.57 3.11
N ILE A 122 6.10 -4.22 2.04
CA ILE A 122 4.91 -4.92 1.57
C ILE A 122 5.14 -5.24 0.09
N ASP A 123 4.86 -6.48 -0.31
CA ASP A 123 4.86 -6.85 -1.72
C ASP A 123 3.62 -6.26 -2.39
N VAL A 124 3.84 -5.64 -3.56
CA VAL A 124 2.78 -4.95 -4.30
C VAL A 124 2.76 -5.39 -5.75
N ASP A 125 1.56 -5.50 -6.29
CA ASP A 125 1.36 -5.80 -7.70
C ASP A 125 1.96 -4.68 -8.57
N LEU A 126 2.41 -5.03 -9.77
CA LEU A 126 2.88 -4.04 -10.72
C LEU A 126 1.74 -3.12 -11.19
N GLY A 127 2.10 -1.93 -11.63
CA GLY A 127 1.17 -0.93 -12.13
C GLY A 127 0.59 -0.04 -11.03
N LYS A 128 -0.64 0.41 -11.26
CA LYS A 128 -1.31 1.41 -10.42
C LYS A 128 -1.84 0.82 -9.13
N ASN A 129 -1.40 1.39 -8.02
CA ASN A 129 -1.75 1.00 -6.67
C ASN A 129 -2.23 2.20 -5.85
N GLN A 130 -2.93 1.91 -4.75
CA GLN A 130 -3.36 2.88 -3.77
C GLN A 130 -3.11 2.36 -2.36
N ILE A 131 -2.39 3.12 -1.55
CA ILE A 131 -2.20 2.87 -0.12
C ILE A 131 -3.03 3.86 0.68
N SER A 132 -3.57 3.42 1.81
CA SER A 132 -4.22 4.27 2.80
C SER A 132 -3.75 3.87 4.19
N ALA A 133 -3.36 4.86 4.98
CA ALA A 133 -2.99 4.71 6.39
C ALA A 133 -4.08 5.31 7.27
N PHE A 134 -4.47 4.52 8.26
CA PHE A 134 -5.48 4.86 9.24
C PHE A 134 -4.87 4.72 10.63
N TYR A 135 -5.46 5.39 11.60
CA TYR A 135 -5.34 5.01 13.00
C TYR A 135 -6.74 4.75 13.55
N LYS A 136 -6.81 4.18 14.76
CA LYS A 136 -8.09 3.84 15.38
C LYS A 136 -8.31 4.64 16.65
N ILE A 137 -9.46 5.31 16.75
CA ILE A 137 -9.98 5.89 17.98
C ILE A 137 -11.32 5.22 18.27
N GLN A 138 -11.49 4.67 19.46
CA GLN A 138 -12.76 4.03 19.90
C GLN A 138 -13.31 2.97 18.92
N GLY A 139 -12.42 2.32 18.15
CA GLY A 139 -12.79 1.32 17.15
C GLY A 139 -13.01 1.86 15.74
N GLU A 140 -13.21 3.17 15.59
CA GLU A 140 -13.39 3.84 14.31
C GLU A 140 -12.06 4.08 13.59
N GLU A 141 -12.04 3.90 12.27
CA GLU A 141 -10.86 4.10 11.44
C GLU A 141 -10.82 5.53 10.89
N ILE A 142 -9.85 6.31 11.36
CA ILE A 142 -9.64 7.67 10.89
C ILE A 142 -8.53 7.67 9.83
N LEU A 143 -8.88 8.11 8.62
CA LEU A 143 -7.92 8.20 7.51
C LEU A 143 -6.93 9.34 7.78
N LEU A 144 -5.63 9.02 7.85
CA LEU A 144 -4.57 10.01 7.96
C LEU A 144 -4.06 10.44 6.59
N GLN A 145 -3.74 9.45 5.76
CA GLN A 145 -3.10 9.71 4.48
C GLN A 145 -3.46 8.64 3.46
N ARG A 146 -3.58 9.08 2.21
CA ARG A 146 -3.84 8.23 1.04
C ARG A 146 -2.94 8.67 -0.09
N ALA A 147 -2.29 7.70 -0.74
CA ALA A 147 -1.47 7.95 -1.91
C ALA A 147 -1.78 6.96 -3.02
N ARG A 148 -1.71 7.43 -4.27
CA ARG A 148 -1.71 6.60 -5.47
C ARG A 148 -0.30 6.58 -6.03
N PHE A 149 0.14 5.43 -6.49
CA PHE A 149 1.48 5.25 -7.03
C PHE A 149 1.48 4.18 -8.12
N ASP A 150 2.48 4.24 -8.99
CA ASP A 150 2.71 3.23 -10.02
C ASP A 150 4.00 2.48 -9.69
N VAL A 151 3.97 1.15 -9.79
CA VAL A 151 5.08 0.28 -9.41
C VAL A 151 5.55 -0.52 -10.62
N SER A 152 6.83 -0.38 -10.93
CA SER A 152 7.49 -1.20 -11.95
C SER A 152 8.22 -2.41 -11.33
N VAL A 153 8.62 -3.35 -12.18
CA VAL A 153 9.39 -4.54 -11.79
C VAL A 153 10.58 -4.16 -10.93
N ASN A 154 10.73 -4.81 -9.77
CA ASN A 154 11.81 -4.60 -8.82
C ASN A 154 11.93 -3.15 -8.28
N GLN A 155 10.87 -2.34 -8.40
CA GLN A 155 10.85 -1.00 -7.85
C GLN A 155 10.43 -1.04 -6.38
N ASP A 156 11.15 -0.31 -5.53
CA ASP A 156 10.73 -0.02 -4.16
C ASP A 156 10.20 1.41 -4.08
N LYS A 157 8.95 1.56 -3.65
CA LYS A 157 8.31 2.85 -3.37
C LYS A 157 8.35 3.11 -1.88
N VAL A 158 8.54 4.36 -1.51
CA VAL A 158 8.46 4.79 -0.11
C VAL A 158 7.18 5.56 0.12
N PHE A 159 6.44 5.18 1.16
CA PHE A 159 5.28 5.91 1.67
C PHE A 159 5.53 6.24 3.15
N SER A 160 5.87 7.49 3.42
CA SER A 160 6.03 7.99 4.79
C SER A 160 4.73 8.62 5.26
N VAL A 161 4.32 8.26 6.47
CA VAL A 161 3.23 8.91 7.19
C VAL A 161 3.85 9.73 8.31
N GLU A 162 3.74 11.05 8.16
CA GLU A 162 4.30 12.04 9.08
C GLU A 162 3.40 12.22 10.30
N GLU A 163 3.92 12.96 11.29
CA GLU A 163 3.18 13.36 12.48
C GLU A 163 1.91 14.13 12.12
N ALA A 164 0.81 13.82 12.81
CA ALA A 164 -0.45 14.50 12.57
C ALA A 164 -0.29 15.97 12.95
N THR A 165 -0.84 16.85 12.11
CA THR A 165 -0.92 18.29 12.39
C THR A 165 -2.28 18.69 12.99
N SER A 166 -3.14 17.70 13.23
CA SER A 166 -4.49 17.87 13.78
C SER A 166 -4.84 16.77 14.77
N GLY A 167 -5.75 17.09 15.68
CA GLY A 167 -6.38 16.16 16.61
C GLY A 167 -7.90 16.22 16.49
N TRP A 168 -8.59 15.51 17.38
CA TRP A 168 -10.04 15.35 17.31
C TRP A 168 -10.70 15.66 18.64
N VAL A 169 -11.78 16.43 18.59
CA VAL A 169 -12.66 16.69 19.72
C VAL A 169 -14.00 16.04 19.42
N VAL A 170 -14.45 15.15 20.29
CA VAL A 170 -15.77 14.52 20.22
C VAL A 170 -16.65 15.27 21.22
N ILE A 171 -17.74 15.82 20.73
CA ILE A 171 -18.70 16.57 21.55
C ILE A 171 -20.00 15.78 21.56
N ASP A 172 -20.54 15.56 22.75
CA ASP A 172 -21.89 15.02 22.96
C ASP A 172 -22.80 16.14 23.49
N ASN A 173 -23.85 16.45 22.74
CA ASN A 173 -24.79 17.49 23.11
C ASN A 173 -25.95 16.95 23.95
N ASP A 174 -25.72 16.66 25.23
CA ASP A 174 -26.76 16.25 26.19
C ASP A 174 -27.79 17.35 26.54
N LEU A 175 -27.64 18.56 25.99
CA LEU A 175 -28.59 19.64 26.19
C LEU A 175 -29.90 19.37 25.44
N LYS A 176 -31.01 19.80 26.04
CA LYS A 176 -32.35 19.73 25.42
C LYS A 176 -32.60 20.79 24.34
N LYS A 177 -31.55 21.34 23.74
CA LYS A 177 -31.61 22.40 22.74
C LYS A 177 -30.45 22.30 21.75
N GLN A 178 -30.68 22.82 20.54
CA GLN A 178 -29.64 22.94 19.53
C GLN A 178 -28.61 23.99 19.95
N VAL A 179 -27.34 23.72 19.67
CA VAL A 179 -26.22 24.62 19.94
C VAL A 179 -25.37 24.83 18.69
N GLU A 180 -24.58 25.91 18.69
CA GLU A 180 -23.55 26.21 17.71
C GLU A 180 -22.18 25.97 18.35
N ILE A 181 -21.34 25.20 17.67
CA ILE A 181 -19.98 24.87 18.12
C ILE A 181 -19.00 25.80 17.44
N ARG A 182 -18.12 26.40 18.25
CA ARG A 182 -16.99 27.19 17.77
C ARG A 182 -15.69 26.65 18.34
N ILE A 183 -14.67 26.55 17.50
CA ILE A 183 -13.30 26.23 17.92
C ILE A 183 -12.41 27.36 17.46
N ASP A 184 -11.67 27.95 18.40
CA ASP A 184 -10.85 29.16 18.20
C ASP A 184 -11.66 30.31 17.58
N GLY A 185 -12.92 30.45 18.02
CA GLY A 185 -13.86 31.47 17.55
C GLY A 185 -14.46 31.23 16.16
N VAL A 186 -14.03 30.20 15.43
CA VAL A 186 -14.58 29.83 14.10
C VAL A 186 -15.81 28.94 14.30
N VAL A 187 -16.91 29.23 13.61
CA VAL A 187 -18.11 28.37 13.62
C VAL A 187 -17.83 27.11 12.79
N TYR A 188 -17.89 25.95 13.45
CA TYR A 188 -17.73 24.66 12.79
C TYR A 188 -19.07 24.10 12.33
N ASP A 189 -20.00 23.90 13.28
CA ASP A 189 -21.31 23.32 12.97
C ASP A 189 -22.36 23.64 14.05
N LYS A 190 -23.59 23.18 13.84
CA LYS A 190 -24.68 23.18 14.81
C LYS A 190 -25.04 21.77 15.20
N MET A 191 -25.14 21.52 16.50
CA MET A 191 -25.48 20.20 17.04
C MET A 191 -26.89 20.20 17.62
N SER A 192 -27.68 19.22 17.23
CA SER A 192 -29.02 18.91 17.73
C SER A 192 -28.95 18.30 19.15
N PRO A 193 -30.07 18.28 19.91
CA PRO A 193 -30.12 17.58 21.18
C PRO A 193 -29.79 16.08 21.06
N ASN A 194 -28.93 15.57 21.95
CA ASN A 194 -28.39 14.20 21.98
C ASN A 194 -27.64 13.80 20.70
N GLU A 195 -27.10 14.77 19.98
CA GLU A 195 -26.22 14.52 18.85
C GLU A 195 -24.78 14.43 19.34
N GLU A 196 -24.07 13.41 18.89
CA GLU A 196 -22.62 13.27 19.06
C GLU A 196 -21.96 13.65 17.73
N GLN A 197 -20.94 14.51 17.79
CA GLN A 197 -20.21 14.95 16.61
C GLN A 197 -18.72 15.08 16.89
N MET A 198 -17.92 14.72 15.88
CA MET A 198 -16.46 14.77 15.96
C MET A 198 -15.91 15.89 15.06
N PHE A 199 -15.04 16.72 15.64
CA PHE A 199 -14.44 17.89 14.99
C PHE A 199 -12.93 17.71 14.87
N ASN A 200 -12.38 17.97 13.69
CA ASN A 200 -10.94 18.05 13.47
C ASN A 200 -10.46 19.46 13.82
N THR A 201 -9.41 19.58 14.62
CA THR A 201 -8.81 20.87 14.97
C THR A 201 -7.29 20.77 15.08
N SER A 202 -6.61 21.93 15.16
CA SER A 202 -5.17 22.00 15.36
C SER A 202 -4.74 21.36 16.69
N LEU A 203 -3.50 20.89 16.72
CA LEU A 203 -2.88 20.40 17.96
C LEU A 203 -2.52 21.54 18.91
N GLY A 204 -2.49 21.22 20.20
CA GLY A 204 -2.19 22.17 21.28
C GLY A 204 -3.46 22.67 21.96
N THR A 205 -3.35 23.80 22.65
CA THR A 205 -4.47 24.41 23.35
C THR A 205 -5.39 25.11 22.35
N VAL A 206 -6.64 24.65 22.26
CA VAL A 206 -7.70 25.24 21.43
C VAL A 206 -8.85 25.69 22.30
N GLU A 207 -9.51 26.78 21.92
CA GLU A 207 -10.64 27.34 22.66
C GLU A 207 -11.96 26.77 22.10
N LEU A 208 -12.61 25.87 22.84
CA LEU A 208 -13.96 25.40 22.52
C LEU A 208 -15.00 26.36 23.10
N GLY A 209 -15.83 26.94 22.25
CA GLY A 209 -17.00 27.73 22.63
C GLY A 209 -18.30 27.07 22.15
N VAL A 210 -19.30 27.02 23.02
CA VAL A 210 -20.64 26.53 22.70
C VAL A 210 -21.63 27.65 22.91
N TYR A 211 -22.39 27.95 21.85
CA TYR A 211 -23.31 29.07 21.80
C TYR A 211 -24.72 28.56 21.53
N SER A 212 -25.71 29.25 22.09
CA SER A 212 -27.09 29.05 21.64
C SER A 212 -27.28 29.71 20.26
N LEU A 213 -28.35 29.34 19.55
CA LEU A 213 -28.62 29.85 18.20
C LEU A 213 -28.84 31.37 18.11
N ASN A 214 -29.06 32.06 19.24
CA ASN A 214 -29.14 33.53 19.28
C ASN A 214 -27.78 34.21 19.55
N GLY A 215 -26.70 33.44 19.59
CA GLY A 215 -25.34 33.92 19.84
C GLY A 215 -24.98 34.07 21.32
N LYS A 216 -25.87 33.74 22.27
CA LYS A 216 -25.51 33.73 23.70
C LYS A 216 -24.55 32.57 23.98
N GLU A 217 -23.39 32.90 24.55
CA GLU A 217 -22.41 31.93 25.06
C GLU A 217 -23.04 31.09 26.17
N LEU A 218 -22.99 29.78 25.99
CA LEU A 218 -23.44 28.80 26.98
C LEU A 218 -22.26 28.23 27.76
N PHE A 219 -21.14 28.04 27.06
CA PHE A 219 -19.95 27.41 27.60
C PHE A 219 -18.72 27.82 26.79
N LYS A 220 -17.56 27.85 27.46
CA LYS A 220 -16.28 28.18 26.88
C LYS A 220 -15.16 27.53 27.69
N GLN A 221 -14.25 26.80 27.04
CA GLN A 221 -13.16 26.10 27.70
C GLN A 221 -11.96 25.92 26.76
N ASP A 222 -10.76 26.06 27.32
CA ASP A 222 -9.51 25.68 26.65
C ASP A 222 -9.31 24.16 26.75
N LEU A 223 -9.06 23.54 25.61
CA LEU A 223 -8.86 22.09 25.44
C LEU A 223 -7.44 21.84 24.95
N ASP A 224 -6.70 20.97 25.63
CA ASP A 224 -5.40 20.50 25.13
C ASP A 224 -5.63 19.33 24.16
N VAL A 225 -5.59 19.63 22.87
CA VAL A 225 -5.80 18.66 21.79
C VAL A 225 -4.48 18.01 21.44
N GLU A 226 -4.40 16.71 21.68
CA GLU A 226 -3.24 15.88 21.35
C GLU A 226 -3.47 15.10 20.05
N ALA A 227 -2.37 14.77 19.38
CA ALA A 227 -2.42 13.91 18.21
C ALA A 227 -2.96 12.52 18.59
N TYR A 228 -3.82 11.98 17.74
CA TYR A 228 -4.38 10.63 17.86
C TYR A 228 -5.19 10.33 19.12
N ARG A 229 -5.57 11.37 19.87
CA ARG A 229 -6.53 11.27 20.96
C ARG A 229 -7.83 11.96 20.55
N SER A 230 -8.94 11.37 20.97
CA SER A 230 -10.22 12.07 21.04
C SER A 230 -10.34 12.68 22.42
N LEU A 231 -10.61 13.97 22.50
CA LEU A 231 -11.09 14.57 23.74
C LEU A 231 -12.61 14.53 23.74
N ASN A 232 -13.20 13.86 24.73
CA ASN A 232 -14.66 13.79 24.87
C ASN A 232 -15.16 14.94 25.73
N VAL A 233 -16.12 15.70 25.22
CA VAL A 233 -16.78 16.81 25.92
C VAL A 233 -18.29 16.54 25.93
N SER A 234 -18.85 16.24 27.10
CA SER A 234 -20.31 16.16 27.27
C SER A 234 -20.86 17.51 27.73
N LEU A 235 -21.88 17.99 27.02
CA LEU A 235 -22.58 19.24 27.30
C LEU A 235 -23.81 18.95 28.18
N ALA A 236 -23.61 18.81 29.48
CA ALA A 236 -24.70 18.68 30.44
C ALA A 236 -25.12 20.04 31.02
N ASP A 237 -26.33 20.13 31.57
CA ASP A 237 -26.84 21.35 32.24
C ASP A 237 -25.91 21.75 33.42
N GLY A 238 -24.91 22.58 33.14
CA GLY A 238 -24.03 23.21 34.13
C GLY A 238 -22.72 22.49 34.48
N LEU A 239 -22.36 21.40 33.81
CA LEU A 239 -21.10 20.67 34.06
C LEU A 239 -20.50 20.12 32.76
N VAL A 240 -19.18 20.21 32.65
CA VAL A 240 -18.38 19.44 31.68
C VAL A 240 -17.62 18.38 32.44
N LEU A 241 -17.75 17.14 31.98
CA LEU A 241 -16.96 16.01 32.43
C LEU A 241 -15.97 15.67 31.32
N ASN A 242 -14.68 15.77 31.63
CA ASN A 242 -13.64 15.19 30.79
C ASN A 242 -13.55 13.70 31.14
N PHE A 243 -13.73 12.82 30.16
CA PHE A 243 -13.57 11.37 30.30
C PHE A 243 -12.35 10.89 29.52
#